data_AF-A0A1G3PKY8-F1
#
_entry.id   AF-A0A1G3PKY8-F1
#
_cell.length_a   1.000
_cell.length_b   1.000
_cell.length_c   1.000
_cell.angle_alpha   90.00
_cell.angle_beta   90.00
_cell.angle_gamma   90.00
#
_symmetry.space_group_name_H-M   'P 1'
#
loop_
_entity.id
_entity.type
_entity.pdbx_description
1 polymer ?
#
loop_
_entity_poly.entity_id
_entity_poly.type
_entity_poly.pdbx_seq_one_letter_code
_entity_poly.pdbx_strand_id
1 'polypeptide(L)'
;MKINKLLNEDKQWMEIKTPDGLEERTMRYIAKRIAAEAVWKRVLRYTLAGMLSVMIAVGTFLFLDSRNTNKVILIYAYNGESKVEVIGNFNNWEEKISMTHDKKNGVWVGEIPVKGNGVFEYQFVIDDVIYTAGTAEYKIVDEDGNEHGIIML
;
A
#
# COMPACT_ATOMS: atom_id res chain seq x y z
N MET A 1 65.92 53.82 -31.41
CA MET A 1 64.77 54.73 -31.16
C MET A 1 63.49 54.17 -31.80
N LYS A 2 63.03 52.98 -31.39
CA LYS A 2 61.78 52.35 -31.92
C LYS A 2 60.92 51.66 -30.86
N ILE A 3 61.41 51.57 -29.62
CA ILE A 3 60.72 50.89 -28.51
C ILE A 3 59.66 51.81 -27.85
N ASN A 4 59.91 53.11 -27.77
CA ASN A 4 58.96 54.08 -27.16
C ASN A 4 57.71 54.37 -28.01
N LYS A 5 57.68 53.97 -29.29
CA LYS A 5 56.51 54.17 -30.15
C LYS A 5 55.47 53.06 -29.99
N LEU A 6 55.93 51.82 -29.81
CA LEU A 6 55.05 50.65 -29.62
C LEU A 6 54.36 50.66 -28.25
N LEU A 7 55.06 51.12 -27.20
CA LEU A 7 54.52 51.26 -25.84
C LEU A 7 53.40 52.30 -25.69
N ASN A 8 53.21 53.18 -26.68
CA ASN A 8 52.21 54.25 -26.66
C ASN A 8 50.93 53.91 -27.46
N GLU A 9 51.02 52.96 -28.40
CA GLU A 9 49.86 52.47 -29.16
C GLU A 9 49.10 51.37 -28.40
N ASP A 10 49.79 50.57 -27.57
CA ASP A 10 49.18 49.51 -26.74
C ASP A 10 48.47 50.03 -25.48
N LYS A 11 48.54 51.33 -25.17
CA LYS A 11 47.84 51.94 -24.01
C LYS A 11 46.50 52.57 -24.37
N GLN A 12 46.01 52.33 -25.58
CA GLN A 12 44.66 52.70 -26.00
C GLN A 12 43.65 51.58 -25.69
N TRP A 13 43.81 50.90 -24.54
CA TRP A 13 42.73 50.07 -24.00
C TRP A 13 41.55 50.99 -23.82
N MET A 14 40.47 50.71 -24.57
CA MET A 14 39.21 51.41 -24.43
C MET A 14 38.86 51.42 -22.95
N GLU A 15 38.97 52.60 -22.33
CA GLU A 15 38.33 52.85 -21.04
C GLU A 15 36.83 52.78 -21.35
N ILE A 16 36.32 51.55 -21.37
CA ILE A 16 34.90 51.28 -21.53
C ILE A 16 34.30 51.88 -20.28
N LYS A 17 33.85 53.14 -20.39
CA LYS A 17 33.02 53.76 -19.36
C LYS A 17 31.85 52.82 -19.17
N THR A 18 31.86 52.08 -18.08
CA THR A 18 30.70 51.32 -17.63
C THR A 18 29.55 52.32 -17.58
N PRO A 19 28.50 52.16 -18.42
CA PRO A 19 27.41 53.12 -18.41
C PRO A 19 26.85 53.22 -16.99
N ASP A 20 26.62 54.44 -16.50
CA ASP A 20 26.18 54.67 -15.13
C ASP A 20 24.98 53.79 -14.79
N GLY A 21 25.10 53.05 -13.70
CA GLY A 21 24.10 52.09 -13.23
C GLY A 21 24.22 50.66 -13.79
N LEU A 22 25.21 50.33 -14.63
CA LEU A 22 25.46 48.92 -15.01
C LEU A 22 25.87 48.06 -13.81
N GLU A 23 26.72 48.59 -12.93
CA GLU A 23 27.10 47.89 -11.70
C GLU A 23 25.87 47.68 -10.81
N GLU A 24 25.02 48.70 -10.66
CA GLU A 24 23.80 48.59 -9.87
C GLU A 24 22.78 47.61 -10.46
N ARG A 25 22.64 47.55 -11.80
CA ARG A 25 21.77 46.59 -12.50
C ARG A 25 22.32 45.17 -12.39
N THR A 26 23.63 45.00 -12.56
CA THR A 26 24.31 43.70 -12.48
C THR A 26 24.27 43.17 -11.05
N MET A 27 24.54 44.02 -10.05
CA MET A 27 24.44 43.68 -8.64
C MET A 27 23.00 43.37 -8.23
N ARG A 28 22.00 44.11 -8.73
CA ARG A 28 20.58 43.76 -8.52
C ARG A 28 20.22 42.41 -9.12
N TYR A 29 20.73 42.09 -10.30
CA TYR A 29 20.47 40.80 -10.96
C TYR A 29 21.12 39.64 -10.19
N ILE A 30 22.39 39.79 -9.78
CA ILE A 30 23.11 38.80 -8.98
C ILE A 30 22.44 38.59 -7.63
N ALA A 31 22.06 39.67 -6.92
CA ALA A 31 21.37 39.59 -5.64
C ALA A 31 20.01 38.90 -5.74
N LYS A 32 19.21 39.20 -6.77
CA LYS A 32 17.94 38.50 -7.03
C LYS A 32 18.14 37.01 -7.26
N ARG A 33 19.18 36.63 -8.02
CA ARG A 33 19.48 35.22 -8.31
C ARG A 33 19.96 34.47 -7.07
N ILE A 34 20.83 35.06 -6.25
CA ILE A 34 21.27 34.44 -4.98
C ILE A 34 20.09 34.28 -4.00
N ALA A 35 19.23 35.28 -3.90
CA ALA A 35 18.02 35.21 -3.09
C ALA A 35 17.06 34.12 -3.61
N ALA A 36 16.87 34.04 -4.93
CA ALA A 36 16.07 32.99 -5.55
C ALA A 36 16.65 31.60 -5.30
N GLU A 37 17.97 31.40 -5.40
CA GLU A 37 18.63 30.13 -5.08
C GLU A 37 18.47 29.75 -3.60
N ALA A 38 18.51 30.72 -2.68
CA ALA A 38 18.27 30.49 -1.26
C ALA A 38 16.81 30.08 -0.97
N VAL A 39 15.85 30.76 -1.61
CA VAL A 39 14.42 30.41 -1.52
C VAL A 39 14.18 29.03 -2.14
N TRP A 40 14.76 28.75 -3.30
CA TRP A 40 14.61 27.47 -4.01
C TRP A 40 15.15 26.29 -3.20
N LYS A 41 16.30 26.46 -2.53
CA LYS A 41 16.85 25.46 -1.60
C LYS A 41 15.95 25.21 -0.39
N ARG A 42 15.21 26.21 0.10
CA ARG A 42 14.24 26.02 1.19
C ARG A 42 13.02 25.26 0.71
N VAL A 43 12.44 25.64 -0.44
CA VAL A 43 11.30 24.94 -1.05
C VAL A 43 11.62 23.47 -1.29
N LEU A 44 12.78 23.17 -1.88
CA LEU A 44 13.20 21.79 -2.19
C LEU A 44 13.34 20.90 -0.93
N ARG A 45 13.75 21.48 0.21
CA ARG A 45 13.85 20.74 1.48
C ARG A 45 12.48 20.36 2.02
N TYR A 46 11.49 21.25 1.90
CA TYR A 46 10.14 20.97 2.37
C TYR A 46 9.38 20.00 1.45
N THR A 47 9.65 20.02 0.13
CA THR A 47 9.03 19.06 -0.80
C THR A 47 9.46 17.63 -0.53
N LEU A 48 10.76 17.39 -0.26
CA LEU A 48 11.27 16.05 0.08
C LEU A 48 10.74 15.57 1.44
N ALA A 49 10.69 16.44 2.45
CA ALA A 49 10.15 16.09 3.75
C ALA A 49 8.63 15.80 3.70
N GLY A 50 7.88 16.57 2.92
CA GLY A 50 6.44 16.36 2.71
C GLY A 50 6.13 15.08 1.92
N MET A 51 6.93 14.75 0.91
CA MET A 51 6.77 13.47 0.19
C MET A 51 7.07 12.29 1.11
N LEU A 52 8.12 12.38 1.94
CA LEU A 52 8.47 11.33 2.88
C LEU A 52 7.38 11.13 3.95
N SER A 53 6.78 12.19 4.47
CA SER A 53 5.68 12.07 5.44
C SER A 53 4.43 11.45 4.82
N VAL A 54 4.08 11.80 3.58
CA VAL A 54 2.98 11.18 2.84
C VAL A 54 3.27 9.71 2.56
N MET A 55 4.48 9.36 2.14
CA MET A 55 4.89 7.97 1.91
C MET A 55 4.85 7.13 3.19
N ILE A 56 5.29 7.71 4.32
CA ILE A 56 5.18 7.06 5.63
C ILE A 56 3.70 6.88 6.00
N ALA A 57 2.86 7.90 5.85
CA ALA A 57 1.44 7.82 6.18
C ALA A 57 0.68 6.80 5.31
N VAL A 58 0.97 6.73 4.01
CA VAL A 58 0.39 5.75 3.09
C VAL A 58 0.90 4.35 3.44
N GLY A 59 2.21 4.21 3.69
CA GLY A 59 2.81 2.94 4.07
C GLY A 59 2.28 2.41 5.40
N THR A 60 2.13 3.25 6.42
CA THR A 60 1.54 2.85 7.71
C THR A 60 0.07 2.50 7.57
N PHE A 61 -0.71 3.24 6.79
CA PHE A 61 -2.12 2.94 6.54
C PHE A 61 -2.30 1.57 5.86
N LEU A 62 -1.55 1.30 4.78
CA LEU A 62 -1.58 0.00 4.10
C LEU A 62 -1.10 -1.15 4.99
N PHE A 63 -0.09 -0.91 5.85
CA PHE A 63 0.44 -1.91 6.77
C PHE A 63 -0.49 -2.23 7.95
N LEU A 64 -1.31 -1.26 8.39
CA LEU A 64 -2.27 -1.47 9.46
C LEU A 64 -3.48 -2.29 8.98
N ASP A 65 -3.94 -2.05 7.75
CA ASP A 65 -5.07 -2.79 7.16
C ASP A 65 -4.77 -4.30 7.03
N SER A 66 -3.52 -4.65 6.70
CA SER A 66 -3.07 -6.05 6.56
C SER A 66 -3.06 -6.88 7.87
N ARG A 67 -3.30 -6.27 9.04
CA ARG A 67 -3.22 -6.97 10.34
C ARG A 67 -4.55 -7.38 10.97
N ASN A 68 -5.69 -6.96 10.41
CA ASN A 68 -7.01 -7.36 10.92
C ASN A 68 -7.46 -8.68 10.29
N THR A 69 -6.93 -9.79 10.80
CA THR A 69 -7.44 -11.14 10.53
C THR A 69 -8.36 -11.55 11.68
N ASN A 70 -9.65 -11.66 11.40
CA ASN A 70 -10.60 -12.26 12.31
C ASN A 70 -10.49 -13.79 12.23
N LYS A 71 -10.89 -14.49 13.29
CA LYS A 71 -11.00 -15.96 13.29
C LYS A 71 -12.45 -16.34 13.49
N VAL A 72 -12.96 -17.20 12.61
CA VAL A 72 -14.27 -17.83 12.79
C VAL A 72 -14.08 -19.27 13.17
N ILE A 73 -14.82 -19.72 14.19
CA ILE A 73 -14.85 -21.13 14.57
C ILE A 73 -16.08 -21.76 13.92
N LEU A 74 -15.84 -22.73 13.05
CA LEU A 74 -16.87 -23.57 12.46
C LEU A 74 -16.87 -24.94 13.13
N ILE A 75 -18.07 -25.46 13.38
CA ILE A 75 -18.28 -26.74 14.03
C ILE A 75 -19.18 -27.58 13.13
N TYR A 76 -18.82 -28.85 12.96
CA TYR A 76 -19.61 -29.83 12.23
C TYR A 76 -19.74 -31.12 13.07
N ALA A 77 -20.93 -31.69 13.15
CA ALA A 77 -21.17 -32.89 13.97
C ALA A 77 -20.50 -34.13 13.36
N TYR A 78 -19.86 -34.96 14.18
CA TYR A 78 -19.26 -36.21 13.72
C TYR A 78 -20.33 -37.30 13.54
N ASN A 79 -20.46 -37.84 12.32
CA ASN A 79 -21.34 -38.96 11.98
C ASN A 79 -20.58 -40.15 11.36
N GLY A 80 -19.27 -40.23 11.55
CA GLY A 80 -18.44 -41.35 11.06
C GLY A 80 -17.57 -41.03 9.85
N GLU A 81 -17.48 -39.76 9.47
CA GLU A 81 -16.70 -39.27 8.35
C GLU A 81 -15.19 -39.40 8.63
N SER A 82 -14.38 -39.62 7.61
CA SER A 82 -12.93 -39.77 7.77
C SER A 82 -12.19 -38.43 7.73
N LYS A 83 -12.71 -37.48 6.95
CA LYS A 83 -12.14 -36.15 6.75
C LYS A 83 -13.24 -35.11 6.56
N VAL A 84 -13.11 -33.98 7.25
CA VAL A 84 -13.96 -32.80 7.02
C VAL A 84 -13.07 -31.59 6.76
N GLU A 85 -13.38 -30.86 5.70
CA GLU A 85 -12.70 -29.64 5.28
C GLU A 85 -13.73 -28.54 5.00
N VAL A 86 -13.28 -27.29 4.90
CA VAL A 86 -14.13 -26.14 4.57
C VAL A 86 -13.53 -25.40 3.37
N ILE A 87 -14.39 -24.94 2.47
CA ILE A 87 -14.07 -24.04 1.36
C ILE A 87 -15.03 -22.85 1.39
N GLY A 88 -14.62 -21.69 0.87
CA GLY A 88 -15.51 -20.52 0.86
C GLY A 88 -14.96 -19.31 0.14
N ASN A 89 -15.74 -18.24 0.10
CA ASN A 89 -15.34 -17.00 -0.57
C ASN A 89 -14.18 -16.27 0.15
N PHE A 90 -13.90 -16.58 1.42
CA PHE A 90 -12.77 -16.03 2.18
C PHE A 90 -11.40 -16.41 1.59
N ASN A 91 -11.33 -17.48 0.79
CA ASN A 91 -10.14 -17.89 0.04
C ASN A 91 -10.45 -18.17 -1.44
N ASN A 92 -11.44 -17.44 -2.00
CA ASN A 92 -11.87 -17.56 -3.39
C ASN A 92 -12.24 -18.98 -3.83
N TRP A 93 -12.68 -19.84 -2.90
CA TRP A 93 -13.04 -21.24 -3.16
C TRP A 93 -11.89 -22.11 -3.70
N GLU A 94 -10.63 -21.68 -3.51
CA GLU A 94 -9.46 -22.40 -4.07
C GLU A 94 -8.88 -23.44 -3.10
N GLU A 95 -8.69 -23.07 -1.83
CA GLU A 95 -8.00 -23.91 -0.85
C GLU A 95 -8.99 -24.59 0.11
N LYS A 96 -8.80 -25.89 0.37
CA LYS A 96 -9.57 -26.61 1.38
C LYS A 96 -8.88 -26.46 2.73
N ILE A 97 -9.61 -26.00 3.74
CA ILE A 97 -9.11 -25.89 5.12
C ILE A 97 -9.56 -27.12 5.90
N SER A 98 -8.62 -27.98 6.30
CA SER A 98 -8.94 -29.18 7.08
C SER A 98 -9.40 -28.85 8.49
N MET A 99 -10.46 -29.52 8.95
CA MET A 99 -10.97 -29.42 10.32
C MET A 99 -10.32 -30.48 11.22
N THR A 100 -10.27 -30.20 12.51
CA THR A 100 -9.75 -31.12 13.53
C THR A 100 -10.89 -31.85 14.23
N HIS A 101 -10.84 -33.18 14.30
CA HIS A 101 -11.83 -33.96 15.03
C HIS A 101 -11.59 -33.89 16.55
N ASP A 102 -12.49 -33.20 17.25
CA ASP A 102 -12.63 -33.25 18.70
C ASP A 102 -13.42 -34.51 19.10
N LYS A 103 -12.67 -35.59 19.35
CA LYS A 103 -13.22 -36.89 19.74
C LYS A 103 -13.99 -36.86 21.07
N LYS A 104 -13.73 -35.90 21.95
CA LYS A 104 -14.38 -35.81 23.26
C LYS A 104 -15.81 -35.31 23.11
N ASN A 105 -15.99 -34.33 22.23
CA ASN A 105 -17.29 -33.69 22.00
C ASN A 105 -18.03 -34.27 20.78
N GLY A 106 -17.38 -35.11 19.98
CA GLY A 106 -17.99 -35.74 18.81
C GLY A 106 -18.24 -34.73 17.69
N VAL A 107 -17.30 -33.81 17.48
CA VAL A 107 -17.44 -32.74 16.48
C VAL A 107 -16.12 -32.49 15.77
N TRP A 108 -16.21 -31.99 14.54
CA TRP A 108 -15.11 -31.39 13.81
C TRP A 108 -15.08 -29.89 14.11
N VAL A 109 -13.89 -29.35 14.32
CA VAL A 109 -13.67 -27.92 14.62
C VAL A 109 -12.69 -27.34 13.60
N GLY A 110 -13.08 -26.23 12.96
CA GLY A 110 -12.26 -25.49 12.02
C GLY A 110 -12.07 -24.05 12.49
N GLU A 111 -10.81 -23.61 12.62
CA GLU A 111 -10.48 -22.19 12.82
C GLU A 111 -10.18 -21.54 11.47
N ILE A 112 -11.13 -20.78 10.94
CA ILE A 112 -11.03 -20.16 9.62
C ILE A 112 -10.54 -18.72 9.77
N PRO A 113 -9.33 -18.38 9.28
CA PRO A 113 -8.86 -17.00 9.23
C PRO A 113 -9.60 -16.25 8.12
N VAL A 114 -10.22 -15.13 8.48
CA VAL A 114 -10.92 -14.26 7.52
C VAL A 114 -10.39 -12.84 7.62
N LYS A 115 -10.19 -12.21 6.46
CA LYS A 115 -9.63 -10.86 6.39
C LYS A 115 -10.75 -9.84 6.37
N GLY A 116 -10.72 -8.90 7.32
CA GLY A 116 -11.71 -7.84 7.43
C GLY A 116 -13.09 -8.32 7.92
N ASN A 117 -14.07 -7.45 7.72
CA ASN A 117 -15.47 -7.63 8.08
C ASN A 117 -16.31 -7.77 6.80
N GLY A 118 -17.42 -8.48 6.86
CA GLY A 118 -18.23 -8.75 5.67
C GLY A 118 -19.05 -10.03 5.75
N VAL A 119 -19.60 -10.41 4.60
CA VAL A 119 -20.41 -11.61 4.43
C VAL A 119 -19.56 -12.68 3.77
N PHE A 120 -19.41 -13.81 4.46
CA PHE A 120 -18.64 -14.95 4.00
C PHE A 120 -19.56 -16.13 3.72
N GLU A 121 -19.37 -16.71 2.55
CA GLU A 121 -20.05 -17.93 2.11
C GLU A 121 -19.10 -19.11 2.24
N TYR A 122 -19.62 -20.26 2.65
CA TYR A 122 -18.82 -21.46 2.81
C TYR A 122 -19.61 -22.76 2.57
N GLN A 123 -18.87 -23.83 2.30
CA GLN A 123 -19.36 -25.20 2.21
C GLN A 123 -18.41 -26.16 2.94
N PHE A 124 -18.95 -27.28 3.41
CA PHE A 124 -18.15 -28.37 3.95
C PHE A 124 -17.78 -29.35 2.83
N VAL A 125 -16.55 -29.86 2.87
CA VAL A 125 -16.11 -30.96 2.01
C VAL A 125 -15.86 -32.15 2.91
N ILE A 126 -16.65 -33.20 2.73
CA ILE A 126 -16.63 -34.40 3.56
C ILE A 126 -16.19 -35.56 2.69
N ASP A 127 -15.11 -36.24 3.10
CA ASP A 127 -14.55 -37.39 2.36
C ASP A 127 -14.42 -37.12 0.84
N ASP A 128 -13.93 -35.92 0.51
CA ASP A 128 -13.70 -35.40 -0.84
C ASP A 128 -14.95 -35.08 -1.67
N VAL A 129 -16.15 -35.19 -1.11
CA VAL A 129 -17.40 -34.75 -1.71
C VAL A 129 -17.80 -33.40 -1.13
N ILE A 130 -18.22 -32.46 -1.98
CA ILE A 130 -18.75 -31.18 -1.51
C ILE A 130 -20.15 -31.43 -0.96
N TYR A 131 -20.33 -31.11 0.32
CA TYR A 131 -21.60 -31.21 1.05
C TYR A 131 -22.15 -29.83 1.37
N THR A 132 -23.43 -29.83 1.74
CA THR A 132 -24.22 -28.71 2.26
C THR A 132 -23.50 -27.93 3.38
N ALA A 133 -23.95 -26.69 3.62
CA ALA A 133 -23.66 -25.80 4.74
C ALA A 133 -23.86 -26.36 6.17
N GLY A 134 -24.24 -27.63 6.32
CA GLY A 134 -24.46 -28.27 7.62
C GLY A 134 -25.57 -27.59 8.43
N THR A 135 -25.30 -27.28 9.70
CA THR A 135 -26.23 -26.61 10.63
C THR A 135 -26.04 -25.08 10.68
N ALA A 136 -25.56 -24.46 9.60
CA ALA A 136 -25.44 -23.01 9.52
C ALA A 136 -26.77 -22.31 9.85
N GLU A 137 -26.71 -21.22 10.62
CA GLU A 137 -27.89 -20.42 10.98
C GLU A 137 -28.52 -19.76 9.74
N TYR A 138 -27.68 -19.23 8.86
CA TYR A 138 -28.09 -18.63 7.60
C TYR A 138 -27.54 -19.44 6.42
N LYS A 139 -28.41 -19.69 5.45
CA LYS A 139 -28.09 -20.43 4.23
C LYS A 139 -28.66 -19.74 3.01
N ILE A 140 -27.98 -19.86 1.89
CA ILE A 140 -28.50 -19.53 0.56
C ILE A 140 -28.43 -20.77 -0.32
N VAL A 141 -29.30 -20.82 -1.33
CA VAL A 141 -29.31 -21.87 -2.34
C VAL A 141 -28.95 -21.21 -3.67
N ASP A 142 -27.98 -21.77 -4.39
CA ASP A 142 -27.60 -21.30 -5.72
C ASP A 142 -28.62 -21.73 -6.79
N GLU A 143 -28.41 -21.29 -8.04
CA GLU A 143 -29.30 -21.63 -9.17
C GLU A 143 -29.27 -23.14 -9.50
N ASP A 144 -28.20 -23.84 -9.12
CA ASP A 144 -27.99 -25.27 -9.33
C ASP A 144 -28.57 -26.11 -8.18
N GLY A 145 -29.08 -25.48 -7.12
CA GLY A 145 -29.68 -26.13 -5.96
C GLY A 145 -28.72 -26.46 -4.82
N ASN A 146 -27.47 -26.00 -4.85
CA ASN A 146 -26.49 -26.21 -3.79
C ASN A 146 -26.67 -25.21 -2.65
N GLU A 147 -26.55 -25.69 -1.41
CA GLU A 147 -26.65 -24.84 -0.22
C GLU A 147 -25.26 -24.30 0.20
N HIS A 148 -25.18 -22.98 0.42
CA HIS A 148 -24.00 -22.32 1.00
C HIS A 148 -24.37 -21.75 2.38
N GLY A 149 -23.46 -21.89 3.34
CA GLY A 149 -23.62 -21.30 4.67
C GLY A 149 -23.13 -19.87 4.67
N ILE A 150 -23.79 -19.00 5.44
CA ILE A 150 -23.44 -17.58 5.54
C ILE A 150 -22.95 -17.24 6.96
N ILE A 151 -21.86 -16.49 7.02
CA ILE A 151 -21.28 -15.91 8.23
C ILE A 151 -21.17 -14.41 8.01
N MET A 152 -21.58 -13.61 9.01
CA MET A 152 -21.43 -12.16 8.99
C MET A 152 -20.55 -11.73 10.17
N LEU A 153 -19.55 -10.89 9.89
CA LEU A 153 -18.61 -10.33 10.87
C LEU A 153 -18.56 -8.81 10.80
#